data_AF-A0A9D7J7L2-F1
#
_entry.id   AF-A0A9D7J7L2-F1
#
_cell.length_a   1.000
_cell.length_b   1.000
_cell.length_c   1.000
_cell.angle_alpha   90.00
_cell.angle_beta   90.00
_cell.angle_gamma   90.00
#
_symmetry.space_group_name_H-M   'P 1'
#
loop_
_entity.id
_entity.type
_entity.pdbx_description
1 polymer ?
#
loop_
_entity_poly.entity_id
_entity_poly.type
_entity_poly.pdbx_seq_one_letter_code
_entity_poly.pdbx_strand_id
1 'polypeptide(L)'
;MNTLDGIVICSFYTGDDYYRSSADALRSDLDRLGVHSVLEEIEKPEGTDWADICRKKIPFVVRVCESHPNDRVFWIDVDCRLLDIPDYVRHSTADLLGFQRGFGSPLTIGYGRRTRFWEPTFLGINATPGGRAFIAEAARREASTDIKATDDYFFEEAWRAKADNLTFQMLPSPAIVGRGAPDGTVSPFFVFGSSGNVSEFKGKVAQHASVTGTGRPTMRSLADIARRRALQGAKKVHAWMPAKTSGMLRRVADRSGVTHLLTGGADAHPTQPTSSAARSRLTQAMVMAGQRGETDQVASIYERLASSSTPTASERDAHSAARSFAHYRTAEGLADTTDAARLAWWVRPFPGNFGDWLSPLVVARTGETAVQYQSLTARSSAPHLVAVGSVGRFIKADSIVVGTGISSMDTATGVPARYVSVRGPLTAQAIAAVGGPVVERFGDPGILVSRLLPVQRGVTNGRVAVVRHFTHVGVSLTLPDNVDELSVLVSAPDDIAGLLRRLNEYDYVITSAMHILIACHSYGIPAGLVTFAGLETSVHGSGMKYTDYARGVGIARELIPQKVGFDLRKLSLESLVSDIRVRSEVLDDVESAVRDALSCYTETVTTGRLVS
;
A
#
# COMPACT_ATOMS: atom_id res chain seq x y z
N MET A 1 24.44 -11.10 25.74
CA MET A 1 24.11 -11.13 24.30
C MET A 1 25.42 -10.93 23.56
N ASN A 2 25.77 -11.80 22.62
CA ASN A 2 26.95 -11.57 21.76
C ASN A 2 26.67 -10.30 20.96
N THR A 3 27.47 -9.26 21.17
CA THR A 3 27.46 -8.09 20.31
C THR A 3 27.83 -8.49 18.89
N LEU A 4 27.18 -7.89 17.90
CA LEU A 4 27.60 -8.05 16.51
C LEU A 4 28.89 -7.27 16.28
N ASP A 5 30.02 -7.95 16.45
CA ASP A 5 31.34 -7.34 16.28
C ASP A 5 31.55 -6.80 14.84
N GLY A 6 32.23 -5.66 14.72
CA GLY A 6 32.58 -5.06 13.42
C GLY A 6 31.48 -4.21 12.76
N ILE A 7 30.39 -3.87 13.48
CA ILE A 7 29.28 -3.04 12.99
C ILE A 7 28.85 -2.03 14.05
N VAL A 8 28.64 -0.79 13.61
CA VAL A 8 28.06 0.28 14.41
C VAL A 8 26.89 0.89 13.65
N ILE A 9 25.71 0.95 14.27
CA ILE A 9 24.54 1.65 13.72
C ILE A 9 24.46 3.02 14.39
N CYS A 10 24.35 4.08 13.59
CA CYS A 10 24.27 5.43 14.12
C CYS A 10 23.10 6.23 13.53
N SER A 11 22.55 7.11 14.37
CA SER A 11 21.51 8.07 14.03
C SER A 11 21.54 9.23 15.02
N PHE A 12 20.94 10.36 14.65
CA PHE A 12 20.56 11.37 15.63
C PHE A 12 19.06 11.66 15.56
N TYR A 13 18.56 12.40 16.53
CA TYR A 13 17.18 12.88 16.58
C TYR A 13 17.09 14.26 17.23
N THR A 14 16.05 15.02 16.91
CA THR A 14 15.75 16.29 17.61
C THR A 14 14.87 16.02 18.83
N GLY A 15 14.85 16.95 19.78
CA GLY A 15 14.11 16.82 21.04
C GLY A 15 12.57 16.84 20.93
N ASP A 16 12.00 16.82 19.72
CA ASP A 16 10.55 16.76 19.50
C ASP A 16 10.01 15.36 19.87
N ASP A 17 8.81 15.30 20.48
CA ASP A 17 8.21 14.04 20.99
C ASP A 17 8.15 12.90 19.97
N TYR A 18 7.87 13.23 18.70
CA TYR A 18 7.85 12.27 17.60
C TYR A 18 9.22 11.60 17.40
N TYR A 19 10.28 12.40 17.36
CA TYR A 19 11.64 11.91 17.10
C TYR A 19 12.25 11.25 18.34
N ARG A 20 11.91 11.70 19.56
CA ARG A 20 12.23 10.97 20.80
C ARG A 20 11.61 9.58 20.81
N SER A 21 10.30 9.49 20.53
CA SER A 21 9.59 8.21 20.47
C SER A 21 10.17 7.27 19.40
N SER A 22 10.57 7.84 18.26
CA SER A 22 11.23 7.09 17.18
C SER A 22 12.62 6.60 17.58
N ALA A 23 13.39 7.44 18.29
CA ALA A 23 14.70 7.06 18.81
C ALA A 23 14.61 5.94 19.86
N ASP A 24 13.63 5.99 20.75
CA ASP A 24 13.39 4.93 21.73
C ASP A 24 13.02 3.60 21.06
N ALA A 25 12.18 3.68 20.02
CA ALA A 25 11.78 2.53 19.24
C ALA A 25 12.96 1.91 18.46
N LEU A 26 13.81 2.74 17.84
CA LEU A 26 15.03 2.29 17.17
C LEU A 26 16.04 1.73 18.16
N ARG A 27 16.23 2.36 19.33
CA ARG A 27 17.11 1.86 20.39
C ARG A 27 16.69 0.45 20.82
N SER A 28 15.39 0.25 21.04
CA SER A 28 14.84 -1.06 21.37
C SER A 28 15.12 -2.13 20.28
N ASP A 29 15.07 -1.75 18.99
CA ASP A 29 15.46 -2.66 17.91
C ASP A 29 16.94 -3.04 17.99
N LEU A 30 17.82 -2.06 18.17
CA LEU A 30 19.28 -2.26 18.19
C LEU A 30 19.71 -3.08 19.40
N ASP A 31 19.13 -2.82 20.57
CA ASP A 31 19.36 -3.60 21.80
C ASP A 31 18.91 -5.06 21.61
N ARG A 32 17.72 -5.27 21.02
CA ARG A 32 17.21 -6.61 20.69
C ARG A 32 18.13 -7.36 19.74
N LEU A 33 18.71 -6.66 18.77
CA LEU A 33 19.62 -7.24 17.77
C LEU A 33 21.06 -7.41 18.31
N GLY A 34 21.40 -6.84 19.46
CA GLY A 34 22.74 -6.90 20.05
C GLY A 34 23.76 -6.13 19.22
N VAL A 35 23.40 -4.99 18.66
CA VAL A 35 24.29 -4.19 17.79
C VAL A 35 24.79 -2.97 18.54
N HIS A 36 26.08 -2.66 18.40
CA HIS A 36 26.60 -1.42 18.96
C HIS A 36 25.94 -0.22 18.27
N SER A 37 25.47 0.75 19.05
CA SER A 37 24.73 1.89 18.52
C SER A 37 25.19 3.23 19.06
N VAL A 38 25.16 4.25 18.20
CA VAL A 38 25.40 5.66 18.55
C VAL A 38 24.14 6.45 18.19
N LEU A 39 23.27 6.65 19.19
CA LEU A 39 22.03 7.41 19.06
C LEU A 39 22.11 8.68 19.91
N GLU A 40 22.20 9.84 19.27
CA GLU A 40 22.36 11.12 19.98
C GLU A 40 21.19 12.06 19.74
N GLU A 41 20.74 12.72 20.79
CA GLU A 41 19.87 13.88 20.67
C GLU A 41 20.69 15.10 20.24
N ILE A 42 20.21 15.82 19.23
CA ILE A 42 20.83 17.06 18.77
C ILE A 42 19.92 18.25 19.01
N GLU A 43 20.54 19.37 19.39
CA GLU A 43 19.83 20.63 19.48
C GLU A 43 19.39 21.12 18.09
N LYS A 44 18.19 21.68 18.05
CA LYS A 44 17.60 22.36 16.91
C LYS A 44 17.59 23.86 17.20
N PRO A 45 18.62 24.62 16.77
CA PRO A 45 18.68 26.06 17.00
C PRO A 45 17.48 26.78 16.38
N GLU A 46 17.07 27.89 16.99
CA GLU A 46 16.00 28.71 16.48
C GLU A 46 16.33 29.20 15.06
N GLY A 47 15.38 29.07 14.13
CA GLY A 47 15.58 29.43 12.72
C GLY A 47 16.20 28.34 11.84
N THR A 48 16.61 27.18 12.38
CA THR A 48 17.02 26.03 11.57
C THR A 48 15.83 25.29 11.00
N ASP A 49 15.87 25.02 9.69
CA ASP A 49 14.84 24.24 9.02
C ASP A 49 15.26 22.76 8.84
N TRP A 50 14.36 21.97 8.27
CA TRP A 50 14.59 20.54 8.10
C TRP A 50 15.82 20.21 7.25
N ALA A 51 16.16 21.04 6.25
CA ALA A 51 17.32 20.80 5.41
C ALA A 51 18.62 21.00 6.20
N ASP A 52 18.65 22.00 7.09
CA ASP A 52 19.77 22.28 7.97
C ASP A 52 19.99 21.11 8.95
N ILE A 53 18.90 20.53 9.46
CA ILE A 53 18.96 19.32 10.32
C ILE A 53 19.47 18.11 9.53
N CYS A 54 18.93 17.85 8.34
CA CYS A 54 19.41 16.74 7.49
C CYS A 54 20.90 16.86 7.17
N ARG A 55 21.38 18.08 6.88
CA ARG A 55 22.79 18.34 6.56
C ARG A 55 23.75 17.94 7.69
N LYS A 56 23.34 18.03 8.96
CA LYS A 56 24.13 17.57 10.13
C LYS A 56 24.49 16.08 10.09
N LYS A 57 23.82 15.27 9.25
CA LYS A 57 24.11 13.84 9.05
C LYS A 57 25.56 13.58 8.65
N ILE A 58 26.13 14.41 7.79
CA ILE A 58 27.46 14.20 7.25
C ILE A 58 28.54 14.32 8.34
N PRO A 59 28.69 15.47 9.03
CA PRO A 59 29.69 15.58 10.09
C PRO A 59 29.44 14.60 11.25
N PHE A 60 28.19 14.23 11.51
CA PHE A 60 27.86 13.19 12.48
C PHE A 60 28.43 11.82 12.09
N VAL A 61 28.17 11.36 10.86
CA VAL A 61 28.66 10.06 10.35
C VAL A 61 30.18 10.05 10.27
N VAL A 62 30.82 11.18 9.90
CA VAL A 62 32.30 11.33 9.94
C VAL A 62 32.82 11.05 11.33
N ARG A 63 32.29 11.73 12.36
CA ARG A 63 32.72 11.55 13.74
C ARG A 63 32.57 10.09 14.20
N VAL A 64 31.45 9.45 13.85
CA VAL A 64 31.25 8.03 14.20
C VAL A 64 32.27 7.12 13.49
N CYS A 65 32.59 7.41 12.22
CA CYS A 65 33.63 6.68 11.48
C CYS A 65 35.03 6.86 12.08
N GLU A 66 35.36 8.06 12.58
CA GLU A 66 36.64 8.36 13.23
C GLU A 66 36.76 7.66 14.59
N SER A 67 35.68 7.65 15.37
CA SER A 67 35.63 6.95 16.66
C SER A 67 35.61 5.42 16.53
N HIS A 68 35.25 4.89 15.36
CA HIS A 68 35.15 3.45 15.07
C HIS A 68 35.94 3.08 13.81
N PRO A 69 37.27 3.22 13.83
CA PRO A 69 38.09 3.14 12.61
C PRO A 69 38.00 1.77 11.91
N ASN A 70 37.80 0.70 12.69
CA ASN A 70 37.78 -0.69 12.21
C ASN A 70 36.37 -1.22 11.92
N ASP A 71 35.31 -0.50 12.32
CA ASP A 71 33.95 -0.99 12.18
C ASP A 71 33.26 -0.43 10.94
N ARG A 72 32.35 -1.22 10.36
CA ARG A 72 31.39 -0.72 9.38
C ARG A 72 30.39 0.17 10.07
N VAL A 73 30.27 1.40 9.60
CA VAL A 73 29.33 2.38 10.15
C VAL A 73 28.09 2.45 9.25
N PHE A 74 26.93 2.26 9.85
CA PHE A 74 25.65 2.33 9.16
C PHE A 74 24.87 3.52 9.66
N TRP A 75 24.58 4.46 8.78
CA TRP A 75 23.54 5.44 9.04
C TRP A 75 22.16 4.81 8.87
N ILE A 76 21.25 5.07 9.81
CA ILE A 76 19.81 4.82 9.68
C ILE A 76 19.05 6.10 10.06
N ASP A 77 18.03 6.48 9.30
CA ASP A 77 17.16 7.59 9.75
C ASP A 77 16.39 7.14 11.01
N VAL A 78 16.27 8.01 12.02
CA VAL A 78 15.69 7.65 13.33
C VAL A 78 14.24 7.15 13.27
N ASP A 79 13.48 7.56 12.26
CA ASP A 79 12.09 7.15 12.04
C ASP A 79 11.95 5.81 11.30
N CYS A 80 13.07 5.17 10.95
CA CYS A 80 13.11 3.83 10.38
C CYS A 80 13.24 2.75 11.47
N ARG A 81 12.90 1.50 11.14
CA ARG A 81 13.01 0.34 12.04
C ARG A 81 13.90 -0.74 11.47
N LEU A 82 14.56 -1.49 12.36
CA LEU A 82 15.45 -2.59 12.00
C LEU A 82 14.95 -3.90 12.62
N LEU A 83 14.47 -4.81 11.78
CA LEU A 83 13.90 -6.08 12.22
C LEU A 83 14.99 -7.13 12.41
N ASP A 84 16.01 -7.11 11.55
CA ASP A 84 17.14 -8.05 11.52
C ASP A 84 18.37 -7.38 10.86
N ILE A 85 19.54 -8.01 10.94
CA ILE A 85 20.73 -7.68 10.12
C ILE A 85 21.21 -8.96 9.42
N PRO A 86 20.75 -9.20 8.18
CA PRO A 86 21.10 -10.42 7.44
C PRO A 86 22.60 -10.56 7.19
N ASP A 87 23.07 -11.79 6.99
CA ASP A 87 24.50 -12.09 6.76
C ASP A 87 25.10 -11.33 5.58
N TYR A 88 24.34 -11.13 4.49
CA TYR A 88 24.81 -10.37 3.33
C TYR A 88 24.95 -8.86 3.62
N VAL A 89 24.32 -8.35 4.68
CA VAL A 89 24.55 -6.99 5.19
C VAL A 89 25.71 -7.01 6.17
N ARG A 90 25.70 -7.98 7.09
CA ARG A 90 26.68 -8.11 8.16
C ARG A 90 28.08 -8.36 7.65
N HIS A 91 28.24 -9.18 6.61
CA HIS A 91 29.54 -9.64 6.11
C HIS A 91 29.90 -8.99 4.76
N SER A 92 29.23 -7.90 4.38
CA SER A 92 29.55 -7.19 3.14
C SER A 92 31.00 -6.72 3.13
N THR A 93 31.69 -6.99 2.01
CA THR A 93 33.05 -6.52 1.72
C THR A 93 33.05 -5.24 0.89
N ALA A 94 31.89 -4.74 0.47
CA ALA A 94 31.79 -3.56 -0.36
C ALA A 94 32.19 -2.29 0.42
N ASP A 95 32.74 -1.29 -0.28
CA ASP A 95 33.08 0.01 0.33
C ASP A 95 31.81 0.73 0.82
N LEU A 96 30.73 0.62 0.02
CA LEU A 96 29.42 1.18 0.32
C LEU A 96 28.32 0.13 0.15
N LEU A 97 27.28 0.21 0.98
CA LEU A 97 26.09 -0.61 0.85
C LEU A 97 24.85 0.20 1.20
N GLY A 98 23.75 0.01 0.46
CA GLY A 98 22.52 0.72 0.73
C GLY A 98 21.44 0.44 -0.29
N PHE A 99 20.33 1.18 -0.21
CA PHE A 99 19.25 1.09 -1.18
C PHE A 99 19.43 2.09 -2.33
N GLN A 100 18.93 1.72 -3.51
CA GLN A 100 18.82 2.64 -4.64
C GLN A 100 17.77 3.72 -4.31
N ARG A 101 17.98 4.96 -4.80
CA ARG A 101 17.02 6.07 -4.66
C ARG A 101 15.59 5.66 -4.99
N GLY A 102 14.69 5.87 -4.03
CA GLY A 102 13.28 5.52 -4.13
C GLY A 102 12.98 4.02 -4.00
N PHE A 103 13.96 3.23 -3.57
CA PHE A 103 13.86 1.79 -3.34
C PHE A 103 13.47 1.00 -4.59
N GLY A 104 13.96 1.44 -5.75
CA GLY A 104 13.64 0.86 -7.06
C GLY A 104 14.38 -0.44 -7.35
N SER A 105 13.92 -1.15 -8.39
CA SER A 105 14.60 -2.37 -8.87
C SER A 105 16.01 -2.05 -9.39
N PRO A 106 17.01 -2.92 -9.16
CA PRO A 106 18.35 -2.79 -9.74
C PRO A 106 18.36 -2.67 -11.27
N LEU A 107 17.34 -3.18 -11.97
CA LEU A 107 17.18 -3.00 -13.42
C LEU A 107 16.94 -1.53 -13.83
N THR A 108 16.80 -0.63 -12.86
CA THR A 108 16.51 0.80 -13.06
C THR A 108 17.57 1.69 -12.42
N ILE A 109 18.70 1.08 -12.04
CA ILE A 109 19.86 1.75 -11.46
C ILE A 109 20.46 2.77 -12.44
N GLY A 110 21.03 3.85 -11.90
CA GLY A 110 21.73 4.88 -12.67
C GLY A 110 20.92 6.15 -12.98
N TYR A 111 21.59 7.10 -13.62
CA TYR A 111 21.11 8.49 -13.74
C TYR A 111 20.07 8.76 -14.82
N GLY A 112 19.74 7.75 -15.65
CA GLY A 112 18.71 7.89 -16.68
C GLY A 112 17.30 8.10 -16.11
N ARG A 113 17.08 7.75 -14.83
CA ARG A 113 15.75 7.77 -14.19
C ARG A 113 15.68 8.57 -12.89
N ARG A 114 16.80 8.66 -12.17
CA ARG A 114 16.92 9.36 -10.89
C ARG A 114 18.08 10.34 -10.96
N THR A 115 17.94 11.47 -10.29
CA THR A 115 19.04 12.45 -10.12
C THR A 115 19.98 12.09 -8.99
N ARG A 116 19.68 11.02 -8.24
CA ARG A 116 20.44 10.50 -7.11
C ARG A 116 20.55 8.98 -7.23
N PHE A 117 21.69 8.45 -6.85
CA PHE A 117 21.94 7.01 -6.87
C PHE A 117 21.44 6.33 -5.60
N TRP A 118 21.85 6.86 -4.43
CA TRP A 118 21.55 6.28 -3.11
C TRP A 118 20.28 6.85 -2.50
N GLU A 119 19.56 6.00 -1.75
CA GLU A 119 18.55 6.42 -0.77
C GLU A 119 19.23 6.54 0.60
N PRO A 120 19.44 7.75 1.14
CA PRO A 120 20.30 7.98 2.31
C PRO A 120 19.59 7.73 3.65
N THR A 121 18.67 6.78 3.67
CA THR A 121 17.86 6.41 4.84
C THR A 121 18.44 5.19 5.56
N PHE A 122 19.22 4.39 4.82
CA PHE A 122 20.03 3.29 5.31
C PHE A 122 21.27 3.16 4.42
N LEU A 123 22.43 3.59 4.92
CA LEU A 123 23.69 3.63 4.17
C LEU A 123 24.82 3.10 5.05
N GLY A 124 25.40 1.97 4.63
CA GLY A 124 26.60 1.37 5.20
C GLY A 124 27.86 1.92 4.54
N ILE A 125 28.82 2.33 5.37
CA ILE A 125 30.13 2.84 5.00
C ILE A 125 31.17 1.95 5.66
N ASN A 126 31.97 1.27 4.84
CA ASN A 126 32.92 0.30 5.33
C ASN A 126 34.20 0.95 5.87
N ALA A 127 34.91 0.23 6.74
CA ALA A 127 36.23 0.58 7.27
C ALA A 127 37.36 0.42 6.23
N THR A 128 37.02 0.38 4.95
CA THR A 128 37.97 0.29 3.83
C THR A 128 38.50 1.69 3.47
N PRO A 129 39.67 1.80 2.83
CA PRO A 129 40.16 3.07 2.30
C PRO A 129 39.14 3.76 1.38
N GLY A 130 38.40 2.99 0.57
CA GLY A 130 37.35 3.50 -0.31
C GLY A 130 36.16 4.09 0.45
N GLY A 131 35.59 3.33 1.40
CA GLY A 131 34.45 3.79 2.20
C GLY A 131 34.78 5.04 3.02
N ARG A 132 35.97 5.09 3.62
CA ARG A 132 36.44 6.27 4.36
C ARG A 132 36.72 7.46 3.44
N ALA A 133 37.28 7.24 2.25
CA ALA A 133 37.47 8.29 1.26
C ALA A 133 36.15 8.89 0.73
N PHE A 134 35.08 8.08 0.64
CA PHE A 134 33.75 8.55 0.28
C PHE A 134 33.18 9.52 1.32
N ILE A 135 33.16 9.13 2.60
CA ILE A 135 32.58 10.00 3.65
C ILE A 135 33.41 11.27 3.86
N ALA A 136 34.74 11.18 3.75
CA ALA A 136 35.63 12.33 3.80
C ALA A 136 35.36 13.32 2.65
N GLU A 137 35.09 12.81 1.44
CA GLU A 137 34.72 13.65 0.30
C GLU A 137 33.36 14.33 0.49
N ALA A 138 32.37 13.62 1.04
CA ALA A 138 31.07 14.21 1.37
C ALA A 138 31.22 15.36 2.38
N ALA A 139 32.03 15.15 3.42
CA ALA A 139 32.32 16.15 4.45
C ALA A 139 33.08 17.36 3.88
N ARG A 140 34.11 17.12 3.06
CA ARG A 140 34.86 18.19 2.39
C ARG A 140 33.94 19.07 1.55
N ARG A 141 33.02 18.47 0.79
CA ARG A 141 32.06 19.20 -0.04
C ARG A 141 31.06 19.98 0.79
N GLU A 142 30.50 19.34 1.82
CA GLU A 142 29.59 19.97 2.78
C GLU A 142 30.22 21.19 3.43
N ALA A 143 31.47 21.10 3.88
CA ALA A 143 32.19 22.23 4.49
C ALA A 143 32.56 23.34 3.48
N SER A 144 32.79 22.99 2.21
CA SER A 144 33.26 23.94 1.18
C SER A 144 32.16 24.61 0.36
N THR A 145 30.89 24.35 0.62
CA THR A 145 29.77 24.78 -0.23
C THR A 145 28.67 25.49 0.56
N ASP A 146 28.35 26.71 0.13
CA ASP A 146 27.29 27.55 0.70
C ASP A 146 25.88 27.21 0.18
N ILE A 147 25.76 26.19 -0.67
CA ILE A 147 24.47 25.78 -1.23
C ILE A 147 23.59 25.22 -0.12
N LYS A 148 22.33 25.68 -0.08
CA LYS A 148 21.29 25.09 0.75
C LYS A 148 20.83 23.74 0.17
N ALA A 149 21.37 22.66 0.72
CA ALA A 149 21.07 21.30 0.31
C ALA A 149 21.03 20.34 1.52
N THR A 150 20.31 19.25 1.33
CA THR A 150 20.22 18.12 2.27
C THR A 150 21.42 17.18 2.12
N ASP A 151 21.57 16.26 3.06
CA ASP A 151 22.61 15.21 3.07
C ASP A 151 22.69 14.42 1.76
N ASP A 152 21.54 14.11 1.15
CA ASP A 152 21.43 13.35 -0.10
C ASP A 152 22.15 14.02 -1.28
N TYR A 153 22.34 15.34 -1.25
CA TYR A 153 23.12 16.08 -2.24
C TYR A 153 24.61 15.80 -2.10
N PHE A 154 25.15 15.90 -0.88
CA PHE A 154 26.59 15.78 -0.66
C PHE A 154 27.06 14.33 -0.77
N PHE A 155 26.25 13.36 -0.32
CA PHE A 155 26.53 11.95 -0.58
C PHE A 155 26.54 11.62 -2.06
N GLU A 156 25.63 12.22 -2.83
CA GLU A 156 25.62 12.05 -4.28
C GLU A 156 26.84 12.67 -4.95
N GLU A 157 27.27 13.86 -4.52
CA GLU A 157 28.48 14.49 -5.06
C GLU A 157 29.75 13.69 -4.72
N ALA A 158 29.83 13.15 -3.50
CA ALA A 158 30.91 12.24 -3.12
C ALA A 158 30.88 10.95 -3.95
N TRP A 159 29.69 10.40 -4.18
CA TRP A 159 29.50 9.24 -5.04
C TRP A 159 29.97 9.54 -6.46
N ARG A 160 29.56 10.66 -7.06
CA ARG A 160 30.03 11.08 -8.40
C ARG A 160 31.54 11.27 -8.48
N ALA A 161 32.17 11.74 -7.41
CA ALA A 161 33.60 11.99 -7.38
C ALA A 161 34.45 10.73 -7.17
N LYS A 162 33.88 9.67 -6.57
CA LYS A 162 34.64 8.50 -6.12
C LYS A 162 34.19 7.18 -6.74
N ALA A 163 32.98 7.10 -7.32
CA ALA A 163 32.33 5.84 -7.74
C ALA A 163 33.21 4.96 -8.64
N ASP A 164 34.02 5.54 -9.53
CA ASP A 164 34.90 4.78 -10.44
C ASP A 164 35.94 3.92 -9.71
N ASN A 165 36.19 4.18 -8.42
CA ASN A 165 37.14 3.46 -7.56
C ASN A 165 36.49 2.86 -6.32
N LEU A 166 35.16 2.73 -6.28
CA LEU A 166 34.42 2.14 -5.15
C LEU A 166 33.72 0.86 -5.56
N THR A 167 33.86 -0.16 -4.72
CA THR A 167 32.95 -1.31 -4.72
C THR A 167 31.67 -0.93 -3.98
N PHE A 168 30.52 -1.43 -4.44
CA PHE A 168 29.26 -1.18 -3.77
C PHE A 168 28.33 -2.40 -3.82
N GLN A 169 27.49 -2.54 -2.79
CA GLN A 169 26.45 -3.55 -2.75
C GLN A 169 25.07 -2.89 -2.71
N MET A 170 24.23 -3.27 -3.67
CA MET A 170 22.84 -2.80 -3.72
C MET A 170 21.94 -3.70 -2.89
N LEU A 171 21.23 -3.13 -1.92
CA LEU A 171 20.22 -3.85 -1.16
C LEU A 171 18.95 -4.04 -2.02
N PRO A 172 18.40 -5.26 -2.08
CA PRO A 172 17.24 -5.56 -2.91
C PRO A 172 15.97 -4.93 -2.31
N SER A 173 15.06 -4.42 -3.16
CA SER A 173 13.81 -3.80 -2.70
C SER A 173 12.96 -4.68 -1.76
N PRO A 174 12.86 -6.02 -1.97
CA PRO A 174 12.21 -6.94 -1.04
C PRO A 174 12.80 -6.99 0.37
N ALA A 175 14.01 -6.46 0.61
CA ALA A 175 14.55 -6.34 1.96
C ALA A 175 13.83 -5.28 2.81
N ILE A 176 12.92 -4.51 2.21
CA ILE A 176 12.14 -3.46 2.86
C ILE A 176 10.70 -3.94 3.05
N VAL A 177 10.18 -3.78 4.26
CA VAL A 177 8.80 -4.13 4.56
C VAL A 177 7.84 -3.37 3.63
N GLY A 178 7.00 -4.13 2.94
CA GLY A 178 5.95 -3.62 2.05
C GLY A 178 6.45 -3.16 0.68
N ARG A 179 7.70 -3.44 0.28
CA ARG A 179 8.21 -3.14 -1.06
C ARG A 179 8.77 -4.37 -1.77
N GLY A 180 8.70 -4.36 -3.10
CA GLY A 180 9.11 -5.48 -3.93
C GLY A 180 8.13 -6.66 -3.88
N ALA A 181 8.46 -7.73 -4.60
CA ALA A 181 7.76 -9.01 -4.52
C ALA A 181 8.78 -10.03 -3.97
N PRO A 182 8.69 -10.42 -2.69
CA PRO A 182 9.58 -11.42 -2.13
C PRO A 182 9.31 -12.77 -2.82
N ASP A 183 10.37 -13.43 -3.28
CA ASP A 183 10.35 -14.77 -3.87
C ASP A 183 10.87 -15.84 -2.89
N GLY A 184 11.06 -15.46 -1.62
CA GLY A 184 11.62 -16.30 -0.56
C GLY A 184 13.15 -16.24 -0.45
N THR A 185 13.86 -15.60 -1.38
CA THR A 185 15.34 -15.50 -1.32
C THR A 185 15.84 -14.41 -0.38
N VAL A 186 15.02 -13.39 -0.13
CA VAL A 186 15.35 -12.23 0.70
C VAL A 186 14.27 -12.07 1.77
N SER A 187 14.70 -12.09 3.04
CA SER A 187 13.83 -11.73 4.15
C SER A 187 13.85 -10.22 4.38
N PRO A 188 12.68 -9.55 4.48
CA PRO A 188 12.60 -8.14 4.84
C PRO A 188 13.21 -7.89 6.23
N PHE A 189 14.13 -6.92 6.31
CA PHE A 189 14.81 -6.56 7.55
C PHE A 189 14.70 -5.07 7.90
N PHE A 190 14.30 -4.22 6.94
CA PHE A 190 14.25 -2.77 7.09
C PHE A 190 12.82 -2.24 6.94
N VAL A 191 12.39 -1.35 7.84
CA VAL A 191 11.11 -0.61 7.71
C VAL A 191 11.42 0.86 7.48
N PHE A 192 10.94 1.39 6.36
CA PHE A 192 11.14 2.79 6.02
C PHE A 192 10.17 3.69 6.81
N GLY A 193 10.71 4.74 7.43
CA GLY A 193 9.97 5.73 8.19
C GLY A 193 9.08 6.62 7.33
N SER A 194 8.02 7.16 7.94
CA SER A 194 7.05 8.04 7.30
C SER A 194 7.18 9.49 7.77
N SER A 195 8.38 10.10 7.70
CA SER A 195 8.52 11.54 7.91
C SER A 195 7.90 12.34 6.76
N GLY A 196 6.73 12.93 7.02
CA GLY A 196 5.87 13.64 6.06
C GLY A 196 6.38 14.97 5.50
N ASN A 197 7.65 15.35 5.71
CA ASN A 197 8.14 16.70 5.37
C ASN A 197 8.78 16.82 3.97
N VAL A 198 9.08 15.69 3.31
CA VAL A 198 9.76 15.65 2.00
C VAL A 198 8.96 16.37 0.90
N SER A 199 7.63 16.41 1.00
CA SER A 199 6.77 17.07 0.00
C SER A 199 6.78 18.60 0.09
N GLU A 200 7.08 19.20 1.24
CA GLU A 200 7.03 20.65 1.45
C GLU A 200 8.30 21.38 0.98
N PHE A 201 9.46 20.70 0.98
CA PHE A 201 10.76 21.34 0.72
C PHE A 201 11.39 21.02 -0.64
N LYS A 202 10.78 20.14 -1.45
CA LYS A 202 11.26 19.74 -2.79
C LYS A 202 11.50 20.88 -3.80
N GLY A 203 11.09 22.11 -3.49
CA GLY A 203 11.33 23.31 -4.30
C GLY A 203 12.06 24.45 -3.57
N LYS A 204 12.52 24.25 -2.33
CA LYS A 204 13.21 25.25 -1.49
C LYS A 204 14.70 24.93 -1.27
N VAL A 205 15.15 23.75 -1.71
CA VAL A 205 16.53 23.27 -1.58
C VAL A 205 17.09 22.88 -2.94
N ALA A 206 18.40 23.01 -3.13
CA ALA A 206 19.04 22.71 -4.40
C ALA A 206 18.86 21.23 -4.81
N GLN A 207 18.62 21.00 -6.11
CA GLN A 207 18.45 19.69 -6.72
C GLN A 207 19.45 19.56 -7.88
N HIS A 208 20.07 18.39 -8.13
CA HIS A 208 21.02 18.32 -9.27
C HIS A 208 20.39 18.64 -10.64
N ALA A 209 19.07 18.47 -10.80
CA ALA A 209 18.39 18.85 -12.05
C ALA A 209 18.45 20.35 -12.37
N SER A 210 18.72 21.23 -11.39
CA SER A 210 18.77 22.68 -11.58
C SER A 210 20.18 23.24 -11.77
N VAL A 211 21.24 22.45 -11.54
CA VAL A 211 22.64 22.92 -11.54
C VAL A 211 23.40 22.54 -12.81
N THR A 212 23.06 21.43 -13.45
CA THR A 212 23.66 21.02 -14.73
C THR A 212 22.69 21.31 -15.89
N GLY A 213 22.89 22.42 -16.59
CA GLY A 213 22.12 22.84 -17.77
C GLY A 213 22.29 21.96 -19.02
N THR A 214 22.40 20.64 -18.89
CA THR A 214 22.74 19.71 -19.98
C THR A 214 21.78 18.52 -20.08
N GLY A 215 20.52 18.69 -19.69
CA GLY A 215 19.46 17.76 -20.08
C GLY A 215 18.94 18.11 -21.48
N ARG A 216 19.29 17.32 -22.51
CA ARG A 216 18.61 17.38 -23.82
C ARG A 216 17.09 17.32 -23.59
N PRO A 217 16.30 18.29 -24.08
CA PRO A 217 14.87 18.26 -23.88
C PRO A 217 14.29 17.15 -24.76
N THR A 218 13.89 16.03 -24.15
CA THR A 218 12.84 15.20 -24.76
C THR A 218 11.66 16.14 -25.00
N MET A 219 11.20 16.29 -26.25
CA MET A 219 9.97 17.06 -26.57
C MET A 219 8.85 16.55 -25.66
N ARG A 220 8.54 17.34 -24.62
CA ARG A 220 7.44 17.04 -23.70
C ARG A 220 6.17 17.58 -24.33
N SER A 221 5.10 16.79 -24.28
CA SER A 221 3.82 17.21 -24.82
C SER A 221 3.33 18.47 -24.10
N LEU A 222 2.62 19.35 -24.81
CA LEU A 222 1.97 20.53 -24.20
C LEU A 222 1.03 20.13 -23.05
N ALA A 223 0.47 18.92 -23.11
CA ALA A 223 -0.38 18.35 -22.06
C ALA A 223 0.38 18.11 -20.74
N ASP A 224 1.64 17.69 -20.77
CA ASP A 224 2.46 17.47 -19.57
C ASP A 224 2.84 18.80 -18.87
N ILE A 225 3.05 19.84 -19.67
CA ILE A 225 3.33 21.20 -19.18
C ILE A 225 2.07 21.78 -18.52
N ALA A 226 0.90 21.62 -19.14
CA ALA A 226 -0.38 22.04 -18.59
C ALA A 226 -0.70 21.30 -17.28
N ARG A 227 -0.47 19.98 -17.23
CA ARG A 227 -0.68 19.15 -16.03
C ARG A 227 0.19 19.59 -14.86
N ARG A 228 1.47 19.94 -15.11
CA ARG A 228 2.37 20.46 -14.06
C ARG A 228 1.96 21.83 -13.54
N ARG A 229 1.52 22.74 -14.42
CA ARG A 229 1.04 24.06 -14.01
C ARG A 229 -0.23 23.95 -13.16
N ALA A 230 -1.15 23.05 -13.52
CA ALA A 230 -2.32 22.73 -12.71
C ALA A 230 -1.93 22.14 -11.33
N LEU A 231 -0.98 21.21 -11.30
CA LEU A 231 -0.39 20.62 -10.07
C LEU A 231 0.26 21.67 -9.16
N GLN A 232 1.00 22.62 -9.72
CA GLN A 232 1.65 23.70 -8.97
C GLN A 232 0.65 24.73 -8.43
N GLY A 233 -0.41 25.03 -9.20
CA GLY A 233 -1.53 25.85 -8.73
C GLY A 233 -2.26 25.19 -7.55
N ALA A 234 -2.57 23.90 -7.66
CA ALA A 234 -3.24 23.14 -6.60
C ALA A 234 -2.41 23.08 -5.31
N LYS A 235 -1.08 22.92 -5.40
CA LYS A 235 -0.18 22.91 -4.24
C LYS A 235 -0.08 24.26 -3.52
N LYS A 236 -0.11 25.37 -4.25
CA LYS A 236 -0.10 26.72 -3.65
C LYS A 236 -1.37 27.01 -2.87
N VAL A 237 -2.52 26.56 -3.38
CA VAL A 237 -3.81 26.70 -2.69
C VAL A 237 -3.83 25.85 -1.40
N HIS A 238 -3.24 24.65 -1.43
CA HIS A 238 -3.25 23.74 -0.28
C HIS A 238 -2.35 24.18 0.90
N ALA A 239 -1.37 25.06 0.67
CA ALA A 239 -0.40 25.49 1.69
C ALA A 239 -0.89 26.69 2.55
N TRP A 240 -2.02 27.31 2.21
CA TRP A 240 -2.48 28.57 2.81
C TRP A 240 -3.70 28.42 3.74
N MET A 241 -4.08 27.20 4.14
CA MET A 241 -5.41 26.96 4.73
C MET A 241 -5.44 26.09 6.00
N PRO A 242 -6.35 26.38 6.96
CA PRO A 242 -6.50 25.62 8.20
C PRO A 242 -6.97 24.17 7.98
N ALA A 243 -6.59 23.25 8.88
CA ALA A 243 -6.84 21.80 8.77
C ALA A 243 -8.31 21.39 8.51
N LYS A 244 -9.30 22.18 8.96
CA LYS A 244 -10.74 21.93 8.75
C LYS A 244 -11.22 22.14 7.30
N THR A 245 -10.51 22.88 6.45
CA THR A 245 -10.91 23.10 5.04
C THR A 245 -10.28 22.09 4.07
N SER A 246 -9.26 21.33 4.51
CA SER A 246 -8.60 20.29 3.71
C SER A 246 -9.57 19.20 3.23
N GLY A 247 -10.52 18.79 4.09
CA GLY A 247 -11.55 17.82 3.73
C GLY A 247 -12.53 18.34 2.67
N MET A 248 -12.81 19.64 2.63
CA MET A 248 -13.65 20.25 1.59
C MET A 248 -12.95 20.28 0.24
N LEU A 249 -11.69 20.69 0.19
CA LEU A 249 -10.90 20.75 -1.05
C LEU A 249 -10.51 19.38 -1.58
N ARG A 250 -10.19 18.41 -0.71
CA ARG A 250 -9.98 17.02 -1.10
C ARG A 250 -11.23 16.42 -1.74
N ARG A 251 -12.42 16.72 -1.18
CA ARG A 251 -13.72 16.37 -1.79
C ARG A 251 -13.93 17.02 -3.15
N VAL A 252 -13.55 18.29 -3.33
CA VAL A 252 -13.63 18.98 -4.62
C VAL A 252 -12.63 18.40 -5.64
N ALA A 253 -11.43 18.02 -5.21
CA ALA A 253 -10.42 17.38 -6.05
C ALA A 253 -10.83 15.96 -6.48
N ASP A 254 -11.47 15.20 -5.57
CA ASP A 254 -12.03 13.87 -5.85
C ASP A 254 -13.23 13.99 -6.84
N ARG A 255 -14.13 14.97 -6.65
CA ARG A 255 -15.28 15.24 -7.56
C ARG A 255 -14.89 15.70 -8.97
N SER A 256 -13.82 16.47 -9.08
CA SER A 256 -13.36 17.03 -10.37
C SER A 256 -12.51 16.06 -11.20
N GLY A 257 -12.20 14.87 -10.68
CA GLY A 257 -11.25 13.93 -11.31
C GLY A 257 -9.80 14.41 -11.22
N VAL A 258 -9.54 15.48 -10.47
CA VAL A 258 -8.19 16.00 -10.24
C VAL A 258 -7.37 14.98 -9.46
N THR A 259 -7.94 14.23 -8.53
CA THR A 259 -7.24 13.12 -7.86
C THR A 259 -6.74 12.06 -8.84
N HIS A 260 -7.53 11.69 -9.85
CA HIS A 260 -7.08 10.80 -10.94
C HIS A 260 -5.92 11.44 -11.72
N LEU A 261 -6.00 12.73 -12.07
CA LEU A 261 -4.89 13.43 -12.74
C LEU A 261 -3.63 13.63 -11.86
N LEU A 262 -3.78 13.70 -10.55
CA LEU A 262 -2.68 13.87 -9.58
C LEU A 262 -2.00 12.55 -9.22
N THR A 263 -2.78 11.46 -9.15
CA THR A 263 -2.29 10.10 -8.83
C THR A 263 -1.82 9.33 -10.06
N GLY A 264 -2.09 9.84 -11.27
CA GLY A 264 -1.88 9.06 -12.50
C GLY A 264 -3.05 8.13 -12.84
N GLY A 265 -4.15 8.22 -12.10
CA GLY A 265 -5.18 7.22 -11.92
C GLY A 265 -4.80 6.38 -10.72
N ALA A 266 -5.63 6.27 -9.68
CA ALA A 266 -5.32 5.38 -8.56
C ALA A 266 -5.26 3.89 -8.98
N ASP A 267 -5.72 3.60 -10.19
CA ASP A 267 -5.67 2.31 -10.87
C ASP A 267 -4.43 2.16 -11.77
N ALA A 268 -3.63 3.21 -11.93
CA ALA A 268 -2.39 3.14 -12.71
C ALA A 268 -1.36 2.28 -11.99
N HIS A 269 -0.73 1.38 -12.75
CA HIS A 269 0.41 0.62 -12.30
C HIS A 269 1.44 1.59 -11.71
N PRO A 270 1.92 1.42 -10.46
CA PRO A 270 3.33 1.62 -10.25
C PRO A 270 3.97 0.55 -11.12
N THR A 271 4.31 0.89 -12.36
CA THR A 271 5.13 0.01 -13.17
C THR A 271 6.37 -0.25 -12.31
N GLN A 272 6.68 -1.51 -12.03
CA GLN A 272 8.06 -1.82 -11.73
C GLN A 272 8.84 -1.19 -12.89
N PRO A 273 9.83 -0.32 -12.64
CA PRO A 273 10.30 0.56 -13.69
C PRO A 273 11.11 -0.22 -14.76
N THR A 274 11.14 -1.55 -14.68
CA THR A 274 11.96 -2.48 -15.47
C THR A 274 11.37 -2.81 -16.84
N SER A 275 10.08 -2.56 -17.08
CA SER A 275 9.48 -2.76 -18.40
C SER A 275 9.85 -1.62 -19.35
N SER A 276 10.36 -1.96 -20.54
CA SER A 276 10.49 -0.98 -21.63
C SER A 276 9.15 -0.24 -21.81
N ALA A 277 9.17 1.03 -22.24
CA ALA A 277 7.92 1.78 -22.44
C ALA A 277 6.90 1.02 -23.31
N ALA A 278 7.40 0.19 -24.24
CA ALA A 278 6.59 -0.72 -25.03
C ALA A 278 5.92 -1.83 -24.19
N ARG A 279 6.66 -2.52 -23.32
CA ARG A 279 6.10 -3.54 -22.41
C ARG A 279 5.08 -2.95 -21.45
N SER A 280 5.35 -1.78 -20.88
CA SER A 280 4.37 -1.07 -20.02
C SER A 280 3.06 -0.78 -20.76
N ARG A 281 3.13 -0.37 -22.03
CA ARG A 281 1.95 -0.16 -22.88
C ARG A 281 1.22 -1.46 -23.19
N LEU A 282 1.96 -2.54 -23.46
CA LEU A 282 1.36 -3.87 -23.67
C LEU A 282 0.64 -4.36 -22.41
N THR A 283 1.27 -4.26 -21.23
CA THR A 283 0.64 -4.62 -19.96
C THR A 283 -0.62 -3.79 -19.70
N GLN A 284 -0.58 -2.48 -19.96
CA GLN A 284 -1.77 -1.64 -19.84
C GLN A 284 -2.85 -2.05 -20.85
N ALA A 285 -2.49 -2.29 -22.11
CA ALA A 285 -3.43 -2.75 -23.14
C ALA A 285 -4.07 -4.10 -22.79
N MET A 286 -3.30 -5.03 -22.23
CA MET A 286 -3.77 -6.33 -21.75
C MET A 286 -4.83 -6.18 -20.65
N VAL A 287 -4.57 -5.34 -19.66
CA VAL A 287 -5.53 -5.07 -18.58
C VAL A 287 -6.80 -4.43 -19.13
N MET A 288 -6.67 -3.48 -20.06
CA MET A 288 -7.82 -2.85 -20.72
C MET A 288 -8.62 -3.84 -21.58
N ALA A 289 -7.95 -4.78 -22.26
CA ALA A 289 -8.60 -5.86 -23.00
C ALA A 289 -9.40 -6.76 -22.06
N GLY A 290 -8.83 -7.10 -20.90
CA GLY A 290 -9.51 -7.82 -19.84
C GLY A 290 -10.77 -7.10 -19.35
N GLN A 291 -10.67 -5.80 -19.09
CA GLN A 291 -11.83 -4.97 -18.69
C GLN A 291 -12.93 -4.89 -19.75
N ARG A 292 -12.61 -5.09 -21.02
CA ARG A 292 -13.57 -5.17 -22.13
C ARG A 292 -14.11 -6.58 -22.36
N GLY A 293 -13.59 -7.61 -21.69
CA GLY A 293 -13.98 -9.00 -21.90
C GLY A 293 -13.29 -9.69 -23.07
N GLU A 294 -12.24 -9.09 -23.63
CA GLU A 294 -11.56 -9.59 -24.83
C GLU A 294 -10.51 -10.66 -24.46
N THR A 295 -10.96 -11.86 -24.09
CA THR A 295 -10.11 -12.96 -23.61
C THR A 295 -8.98 -13.32 -24.57
N ASP A 296 -9.27 -13.38 -25.87
CA ASP A 296 -8.29 -13.75 -26.91
C ASP A 296 -7.21 -12.67 -27.06
N GLN A 297 -7.61 -11.39 -26.94
CA GLN A 297 -6.66 -10.28 -26.96
C GLN A 297 -5.77 -10.29 -25.71
N VAL A 298 -6.32 -10.63 -24.52
CA VAL A 298 -5.53 -10.81 -23.30
C VAL A 298 -4.46 -11.89 -23.50
N ALA A 299 -4.86 -13.07 -24.00
CA ALA A 299 -3.95 -14.19 -24.26
C ALA A 299 -2.86 -13.81 -25.27
N SER A 300 -3.25 -13.21 -26.40
CA SER A 300 -2.31 -12.79 -27.45
C SER A 300 -1.29 -11.75 -26.95
N ILE A 301 -1.71 -10.76 -26.14
CA ILE A 301 -0.79 -9.77 -25.59
C ILE A 301 0.18 -10.43 -24.59
N TYR A 302 -0.30 -11.36 -23.75
CA TYR A 302 0.56 -12.07 -22.81
C TYR A 302 1.59 -12.97 -23.52
N GLU A 303 1.20 -13.69 -24.57
CA GLU A 303 2.10 -14.47 -25.41
C GLU A 303 3.19 -13.60 -26.04
N ARG A 304 2.86 -12.40 -26.53
CA ARG A 304 3.84 -11.43 -27.04
C ARG A 304 4.81 -10.93 -25.96
N LEU A 305 4.32 -10.74 -24.73
CA LEU A 305 5.16 -10.38 -23.60
C LEU A 305 6.12 -11.52 -23.23
N ALA A 306 5.66 -12.77 -23.33
CA ALA A 306 6.41 -13.97 -22.99
C ALA A 306 7.40 -14.42 -24.08
N SER A 307 7.08 -14.18 -25.36
CA SER A 307 7.95 -14.54 -26.49
C SER A 307 9.20 -13.67 -26.60
N SER A 308 9.13 -12.43 -26.09
CA SER A 308 10.25 -11.48 -26.12
C SER A 308 11.19 -11.58 -24.92
N SER A 309 10.71 -12.05 -23.77
CA SER A 309 11.48 -12.32 -22.55
C SER A 309 10.59 -12.96 -21.49
N THR A 310 11.16 -13.56 -20.44
CA THR A 310 10.40 -14.02 -19.27
C THR A 310 9.55 -12.87 -18.70
N PRO A 311 8.21 -13.01 -18.59
CA PRO A 311 7.37 -11.99 -17.98
C PRO A 311 7.77 -11.74 -16.53
N THR A 312 7.85 -10.47 -16.13
CA THR A 312 8.09 -10.06 -14.74
C THR A 312 6.93 -10.47 -13.83
N ALA A 313 7.15 -10.52 -12.51
CA ALA A 313 6.07 -10.78 -11.55
C ALA A 313 4.88 -9.84 -11.75
N SER A 314 5.12 -8.53 -11.88
CA SER A 314 4.07 -7.54 -12.11
C SER A 314 3.30 -7.73 -13.42
N GLU A 315 3.93 -8.27 -14.47
CA GLU A 315 3.26 -8.59 -15.73
C GLU A 315 2.38 -9.85 -15.61
N ARG A 316 2.85 -10.86 -14.86
CA ARG A 316 2.04 -12.05 -14.54
C ARG A 316 0.84 -11.70 -13.66
N ASP A 317 1.05 -10.85 -12.66
CA ASP A 317 0.00 -10.34 -11.80
C ASP A 317 -1.04 -9.55 -12.60
N ALA A 318 -0.58 -8.69 -13.52
CA ALA A 318 -1.46 -7.96 -14.43
C ALA A 318 -2.24 -8.88 -15.37
N HIS A 319 -1.62 -9.96 -15.85
CA HIS A 319 -2.29 -10.96 -16.66
C HIS A 319 -3.40 -11.68 -15.87
N SER A 320 -3.12 -12.09 -14.63
CA SER A 320 -4.13 -12.69 -13.74
C SER A 320 -5.30 -11.73 -13.46
N ALA A 321 -5.01 -10.45 -13.18
CA ALA A 321 -6.05 -9.43 -13.04
C ALA A 321 -6.85 -9.23 -14.34
N ALA A 322 -6.19 -9.19 -15.50
CA ALA A 322 -6.85 -9.06 -16.81
C ALA A 322 -7.79 -10.24 -17.10
N ARG A 323 -7.37 -11.48 -16.79
CA ARG A 323 -8.24 -12.66 -16.90
C ARG A 323 -9.42 -12.60 -15.95
N SER A 324 -9.22 -12.10 -14.73
CA SER A 324 -10.30 -11.93 -13.75
C SER A 324 -11.33 -10.89 -14.23
N PHE A 325 -10.88 -9.74 -14.74
CA PHE A 325 -11.79 -8.77 -15.37
C PHE A 325 -12.57 -9.39 -16.54
N ALA A 326 -11.88 -10.12 -17.41
CA ALA A 326 -12.53 -10.74 -18.56
C ALA A 326 -13.59 -11.73 -18.10
N HIS A 327 -13.27 -12.57 -17.12
CA HIS A 327 -14.22 -13.50 -16.52
C HIS A 327 -15.47 -12.78 -16.00
N TYR A 328 -15.35 -11.76 -15.15
CA TYR A 328 -16.54 -11.07 -14.66
C TYR A 328 -17.32 -10.34 -15.76
N ARG A 329 -16.65 -9.94 -16.85
CA ARG A 329 -17.27 -9.28 -18.00
C ARG A 329 -18.01 -10.25 -18.94
N THR A 330 -17.62 -11.54 -18.96
CA THR A 330 -18.07 -12.54 -19.94
C THR A 330 -18.68 -13.82 -19.37
N ALA A 331 -18.46 -14.15 -18.10
CA ALA A 331 -19.03 -15.30 -17.41
C ALA A 331 -20.33 -14.88 -16.68
N GLU A 332 -21.43 -15.64 -16.69
CA GLU A 332 -21.62 -17.08 -16.91
C GLU A 332 -22.81 -17.38 -17.83
N GLY A 333 -22.60 -17.61 -19.14
CA GLY A 333 -23.66 -18.12 -20.02
C GLY A 333 -24.90 -17.23 -20.23
N LEU A 334 -24.88 -15.99 -19.73
CA LEU A 334 -25.95 -15.02 -19.91
C LEU A 334 -25.79 -14.37 -21.28
N ALA A 335 -26.78 -14.61 -22.14
CA ALA A 335 -26.71 -14.49 -23.59
C ALA A 335 -26.51 -13.06 -24.13
N ASP A 336 -26.50 -12.03 -23.29
CA ASP A 336 -26.35 -10.65 -23.74
C ASP A 336 -25.31 -9.86 -22.92
N THR A 337 -24.15 -9.61 -23.52
CA THR A 337 -23.05 -8.84 -22.91
C THR A 337 -23.29 -7.33 -22.96
N THR A 338 -24.42 -6.88 -23.53
CA THR A 338 -24.79 -5.46 -23.64
C THR A 338 -25.31 -4.86 -22.34
N ASP A 339 -25.80 -5.69 -21.40
CA ASP A 339 -26.45 -5.27 -20.14
C ASP A 339 -25.58 -5.41 -18.88
N ALA A 340 -24.26 -5.49 -19.02
CA ALA A 340 -23.37 -5.66 -17.87
C ALA A 340 -23.52 -4.54 -16.82
N ALA A 341 -23.65 -4.93 -15.54
CA ALA A 341 -23.74 -4.02 -14.42
C ALA A 341 -22.41 -3.29 -14.21
N ARG A 342 -22.40 -1.96 -14.33
CA ARG A 342 -21.23 -1.15 -14.01
C ARG A 342 -21.02 -1.15 -12.51
N LEU A 343 -19.86 -1.59 -12.05
CA LEU A 343 -19.49 -1.63 -10.65
C LEU A 343 -18.16 -0.92 -10.45
N ALA A 344 -18.09 -0.06 -9.43
CA ALA A 344 -16.86 0.59 -9.05
C ALA A 344 -16.26 -0.05 -7.80
N TRP A 345 -15.04 -0.57 -7.93
CA TRP A 345 -14.27 -1.16 -6.84
C TRP A 345 -12.78 -0.87 -6.99
N TRP A 346 -12.01 -1.17 -5.96
CA TRP A 346 -10.57 -1.00 -5.96
C TRP A 346 -9.90 -2.22 -6.61
N VAL A 347 -8.89 -2.04 -7.46
CA VAL A 347 -8.35 -3.16 -8.26
C VAL A 347 -6.89 -3.48 -7.92
N ARG A 348 -6.27 -2.71 -7.02
CA ARG A 348 -4.84 -2.79 -6.71
C ARG A 348 -4.58 -3.30 -5.28
N PRO A 349 -3.47 -4.01 -5.03
CA PRO A 349 -2.46 -4.44 -5.99
C PRO A 349 -2.97 -5.53 -6.93
N PHE A 350 -2.28 -5.74 -8.05
CA PHE A 350 -2.47 -6.95 -8.84
C PHE A 350 -1.69 -8.11 -8.21
N PRO A 351 -2.14 -9.37 -8.35
CA PRO A 351 -3.28 -9.83 -9.17
C PRO A 351 -4.66 -9.42 -8.62
N GLY A 352 -4.72 -9.11 -7.34
CA GLY A 352 -5.90 -8.59 -6.65
C GLY A 352 -5.72 -8.73 -5.15
N ASN A 353 -6.44 -7.94 -4.37
CA ASN A 353 -6.62 -8.20 -2.95
C ASN A 353 -8.01 -8.83 -2.75
N PHE A 354 -8.07 -9.98 -2.06
CA PHE A 354 -9.29 -10.78 -1.87
C PHE A 354 -10.52 -9.91 -1.57
N GLY A 355 -10.39 -9.02 -0.59
CA GLY A 355 -11.50 -8.19 -0.13
C GLY A 355 -12.05 -7.22 -1.18
N ASP A 356 -11.21 -6.75 -2.09
CA ASP A 356 -11.68 -5.84 -3.14
C ASP A 356 -12.39 -6.61 -4.27
N TRP A 357 -11.95 -7.84 -4.53
CA TRP A 357 -12.56 -8.72 -5.55
C TRP A 357 -13.79 -9.49 -5.06
N LEU A 358 -14.15 -9.39 -3.77
CA LEU A 358 -15.47 -9.78 -3.29
C LEU A 358 -16.59 -8.92 -3.88
N SER A 359 -16.32 -7.65 -4.20
CA SER A 359 -17.31 -6.73 -4.76
C SER A 359 -17.90 -7.26 -6.09
N PRO A 360 -17.10 -7.53 -7.14
CA PRO A 360 -17.63 -8.11 -8.38
C PRO A 360 -18.19 -9.52 -8.19
N LEU A 361 -17.62 -10.34 -7.30
CA LEU A 361 -18.16 -11.68 -7.00
C LEU A 361 -19.60 -11.60 -6.46
N VAL A 362 -19.84 -10.77 -5.45
CA VAL A 362 -21.15 -10.63 -4.81
C VAL A 362 -22.18 -10.10 -5.80
N VAL A 363 -21.84 -9.05 -6.56
CA VAL A 363 -22.75 -8.46 -7.53
C VAL A 363 -23.09 -9.44 -8.66
N ALA A 364 -22.07 -10.11 -9.22
CA ALA A 364 -22.27 -11.04 -10.33
C ALA A 364 -23.13 -12.25 -9.92
N ARG A 365 -22.84 -12.84 -8.75
CA ARG A 365 -23.54 -14.04 -8.25
C ARG A 365 -24.96 -13.74 -7.76
N THR A 366 -25.16 -12.66 -7.00
CA THR A 366 -26.49 -12.31 -6.49
C THR A 366 -27.42 -11.82 -7.60
N GLY A 367 -26.87 -11.07 -8.55
CA GLY A 367 -27.63 -10.48 -9.65
C GLY A 367 -27.74 -11.34 -10.90
N GLU A 368 -27.04 -12.48 -10.93
CA GLU A 368 -26.90 -13.32 -12.13
C GLU A 368 -26.61 -12.44 -13.37
N THR A 369 -25.58 -11.60 -13.26
CA THR A 369 -25.27 -10.56 -14.26
C THR A 369 -23.78 -10.43 -14.47
N ALA A 370 -23.38 -10.09 -15.70
CA ALA A 370 -22.01 -9.72 -16.00
C ALA A 370 -21.67 -8.38 -15.33
N VAL A 371 -20.42 -8.21 -14.91
CA VAL A 371 -19.93 -6.99 -14.26
C VAL A 371 -18.93 -6.26 -15.13
N GLN A 372 -19.18 -4.97 -15.36
CA GLN A 372 -18.26 -4.07 -16.02
C GLN A 372 -17.53 -3.22 -15.00
N TYR A 373 -16.19 -3.20 -15.09
CA TYR A 373 -15.38 -2.34 -14.24
C TYR A 373 -15.58 -0.85 -14.51
N GLN A 374 -15.84 -0.10 -13.45
CA GLN A 374 -15.88 1.35 -13.40
C GLN A 374 -14.78 1.86 -12.44
N SER A 375 -13.90 2.75 -12.91
CA SER A 375 -12.88 3.33 -12.01
C SER A 375 -13.53 4.17 -10.91
N LEU A 376 -13.09 3.95 -9.67
CA LEU A 376 -13.45 4.76 -8.51
C LEU A 376 -12.97 6.20 -8.66
N THR A 377 -11.81 6.42 -9.29
CA THR A 377 -11.17 7.74 -9.34
C THR A 377 -11.43 8.53 -10.62
N ALA A 378 -11.71 7.85 -11.73
CA ALA A 378 -12.11 8.54 -12.96
C ALA A 378 -13.48 9.21 -12.80
N ARG A 379 -13.72 10.29 -13.55
CA ARG A 379 -15.08 10.86 -13.64
C ARG A 379 -16.01 9.79 -14.22
N SER A 380 -17.21 9.69 -13.67
CA SER A 380 -18.30 8.92 -14.25
C SER A 380 -19.47 9.86 -14.51
N SER A 381 -20.21 9.58 -15.56
CA SER A 381 -21.52 10.18 -15.88
C SER A 381 -22.56 9.08 -16.16
N ALA A 382 -22.23 7.83 -15.87
CA ALA A 382 -23.09 6.68 -16.05
C ALA A 382 -23.46 6.10 -14.67
N PRO A 383 -24.71 5.64 -14.50
CA PRO A 383 -25.11 4.89 -13.31
C PRO A 383 -24.13 3.73 -13.07
N HIS A 384 -23.74 3.55 -11.81
CA HIS A 384 -22.84 2.46 -11.41
C HIS A 384 -23.02 2.10 -9.94
N LEU A 385 -22.85 0.83 -9.63
CA LEU A 385 -22.87 0.30 -8.28
C LEU A 385 -21.56 0.65 -7.54
N VAL A 386 -21.66 0.83 -6.23
CA VAL A 386 -20.51 0.86 -5.31
C VAL A 386 -20.83 -0.09 -4.16
N ALA A 387 -20.15 -1.22 -4.11
CA ALA A 387 -20.40 -2.30 -3.16
C ALA A 387 -19.13 -2.78 -2.49
N VAL A 388 -19.25 -3.22 -1.22
CA VAL A 388 -18.14 -3.80 -0.42
C VAL A 388 -16.98 -2.79 -0.23
N GLY A 389 -16.08 -3.04 0.74
CA GLY A 389 -14.87 -2.23 0.90
C GLY A 389 -15.05 -0.84 1.53
N SER A 390 -13.94 -0.18 1.84
CA SER A 390 -13.93 1.17 2.45
C SER A 390 -13.75 2.24 1.37
N VAL A 391 -14.61 2.20 0.34
CA VAL A 391 -14.48 3.04 -0.86
C VAL A 391 -15.51 4.17 -0.90
N GLY A 392 -16.28 4.39 0.18
CA GLY A 392 -17.33 5.42 0.25
C GLY A 392 -16.84 6.85 -0.01
N ARG A 393 -15.54 7.13 0.13
CA ARG A 393 -14.92 8.42 -0.28
C ARG A 393 -15.12 8.74 -1.76
N PHE A 394 -15.29 7.72 -2.60
CA PHE A 394 -15.36 7.83 -4.05
C PHE A 394 -16.78 7.81 -4.60
N ILE A 395 -17.79 7.89 -3.73
CA ILE A 395 -19.19 7.96 -4.14
C ILE A 395 -19.42 9.24 -4.98
N LYS A 396 -20.11 9.05 -6.11
CA LYS A 396 -20.46 10.08 -7.11
C LYS A 396 -21.98 10.21 -7.18
N ALA A 397 -22.46 11.25 -7.87
CA ALA A 397 -23.90 11.48 -8.01
C ALA A 397 -24.60 10.31 -8.70
N ASP A 398 -23.93 9.69 -9.68
CA ASP A 398 -24.44 8.52 -10.41
C ASP A 398 -24.19 7.18 -9.71
N SER A 399 -23.77 7.20 -8.43
CA SER A 399 -23.52 5.98 -7.68
C SER A 399 -24.81 5.44 -7.06
N ILE A 400 -24.97 4.12 -7.13
CA ILE A 400 -25.94 3.35 -6.34
C ILE A 400 -25.13 2.56 -5.30
N VAL A 401 -25.34 2.91 -4.03
CA VAL A 401 -24.49 2.50 -2.92
C VAL A 401 -25.16 1.37 -2.15
N VAL A 402 -24.43 0.26 -1.97
CA VAL A 402 -24.89 -0.89 -1.20
C VAL A 402 -23.78 -1.44 -0.32
N GLY A 403 -23.94 -1.30 1.00
CA GLY A 403 -23.12 -1.94 2.01
C GLY A 403 -21.62 -1.56 2.04
N THR A 404 -21.20 -0.58 1.23
CA THR A 404 -19.85 -0.01 1.30
C THR A 404 -19.69 0.86 2.55
N GLY A 405 -18.45 1.01 3.02
CA GLY A 405 -18.11 1.84 4.18
C GLY A 405 -17.13 2.96 3.85
N ILE A 406 -16.82 3.78 4.85
CA ILE A 406 -15.74 4.77 4.81
C ILE A 406 -14.54 4.34 5.66
N SER A 407 -13.38 4.98 5.49
CA SER A 407 -12.18 4.68 6.26
C SER A 407 -12.04 5.51 7.54
N SER A 408 -12.69 6.67 7.58
CA SER A 408 -12.70 7.63 8.69
C SER A 408 -13.84 8.63 8.52
N MET A 409 -14.28 9.28 9.61
CA MET A 409 -15.48 10.15 9.60
C MET A 409 -15.37 11.30 8.59
N ASP A 410 -14.17 11.82 8.38
CA ASP A 410 -13.86 12.93 7.49
C ASP A 410 -13.85 12.56 6.00
N THR A 411 -13.97 11.28 5.67
CA THR A 411 -13.95 10.79 4.28
C THR A 411 -15.33 10.62 3.66
N ALA A 412 -16.40 10.82 4.41
CA ALA A 412 -17.77 10.75 3.90
C ALA A 412 -18.07 11.86 2.88
N THR A 413 -18.95 11.54 1.92
CA THR A 413 -19.38 12.47 0.88
C THR A 413 -20.88 12.74 1.00
N GLY A 414 -21.28 14.01 1.17
CA GLY A 414 -22.68 14.44 1.08
C GLY A 414 -23.15 14.61 -0.36
N VAL A 415 -22.72 13.70 -1.25
CA VAL A 415 -23.15 13.71 -2.64
C VAL A 415 -24.56 13.13 -2.70
N PRO A 416 -25.50 13.74 -3.45
CA PRO A 416 -26.83 13.19 -3.67
C PRO A 416 -26.76 11.98 -4.61
N ALA A 417 -26.28 10.86 -4.06
CA ALA A 417 -26.27 9.54 -4.68
C ALA A 417 -27.45 8.71 -4.17
N ARG A 418 -27.71 7.55 -4.76
CA ARG A 418 -28.71 6.61 -4.23
C ARG A 418 -28.05 5.70 -3.20
N TYR A 419 -28.54 5.70 -1.96
CA TYR A 419 -28.03 4.84 -0.89
C TYR A 419 -29.08 3.80 -0.52
N VAL A 420 -28.86 2.54 -0.93
CA VAL A 420 -29.73 1.41 -0.58
C VAL A 420 -29.36 0.86 0.79
N SER A 421 -28.07 0.73 1.06
CA SER A 421 -27.53 0.39 2.37
C SER A 421 -26.08 0.88 2.47
N VAL A 422 -25.55 0.91 3.69
CA VAL A 422 -24.13 1.15 3.96
C VAL A 422 -23.59 0.10 4.91
N ARG A 423 -22.27 0.01 5.09
CA ARG A 423 -21.66 -1.03 5.94
C ARG A 423 -22.27 -1.07 7.35
N GLY A 424 -22.47 0.09 7.96
CA GLY A 424 -22.93 0.20 9.34
C GLY A 424 -23.28 1.62 9.76
N PRO A 425 -23.68 1.78 11.04
CA PRO A 425 -24.21 3.03 11.55
C PRO A 425 -23.18 4.17 11.62
N LEU A 426 -21.88 3.90 11.74
CA LEU A 426 -20.86 4.96 11.75
C LEU A 426 -20.71 5.56 10.35
N THR A 427 -20.75 4.72 9.31
CA THR A 427 -20.80 5.21 7.92
C THR A 427 -22.07 6.04 7.68
N ALA A 428 -23.24 5.58 8.12
CA ALA A 428 -24.49 6.32 7.99
C ALA A 428 -24.46 7.67 8.71
N GLN A 429 -23.97 7.70 9.95
CA GLN A 429 -23.80 8.94 10.73
C GLN A 429 -22.87 9.92 10.03
N ALA A 430 -21.75 9.45 9.48
CA ALA A 430 -20.81 10.31 8.76
C ALA A 430 -21.42 10.90 7.48
N ILE A 431 -22.24 10.13 6.75
CA ILE A 431 -22.98 10.61 5.57
C ILE A 431 -24.00 11.69 5.96
N ALA A 432 -24.80 11.44 7.00
CA ALA A 432 -25.79 12.41 7.49
C ALA A 432 -25.12 13.70 7.99
N ALA A 433 -24.00 13.60 8.70
CA ALA A 433 -23.25 14.75 9.23
C ALA A 433 -22.72 15.71 8.15
N VAL A 434 -22.59 15.26 6.91
CA VAL A 434 -22.17 16.08 5.77
C VAL A 434 -23.33 16.44 4.83
N GLY A 435 -24.58 16.28 5.28
CA GLY A 435 -25.79 16.63 4.54
C GLY A 435 -26.26 15.56 3.54
N GLY A 436 -25.76 14.32 3.63
CA GLY A 436 -26.28 13.19 2.88
C GLY A 436 -27.59 12.64 3.48
N PRO A 437 -28.22 11.64 2.83
CA PRO A 437 -29.47 11.06 3.31
C PRO A 437 -29.28 10.24 4.59
N VAL A 438 -30.37 10.05 5.33
CA VAL A 438 -30.45 9.09 6.43
C VAL A 438 -30.53 7.69 5.84
N VAL A 439 -29.60 6.81 6.23
CA VAL A 439 -29.57 5.41 5.80
C VAL A 439 -29.72 4.53 7.02
N GLU A 440 -30.75 3.67 7.02
CA GLU A 440 -31.10 2.81 8.16
C GLU A 440 -30.82 1.33 7.91
N ARG A 441 -30.47 0.97 6.66
CA ARG A 441 -30.14 -0.40 6.26
C ARG A 441 -28.65 -0.62 6.26
N PHE A 442 -28.20 -1.68 6.93
CA PHE A 442 -26.79 -1.95 7.18
C PHE A 442 -26.32 -3.34 6.73
N GLY A 443 -25.00 -3.49 6.62
CA GLY A 443 -24.32 -4.76 6.41
C GLY A 443 -23.34 -4.71 5.24
N ASP A 444 -22.18 -5.35 5.42
CA ASP A 444 -21.17 -5.48 4.37
C ASP A 444 -21.50 -6.69 3.47
N PRO A 445 -21.71 -6.54 2.14
CA PRO A 445 -22.13 -7.65 1.28
C PRO A 445 -21.14 -8.80 1.22
N GLY A 446 -19.88 -8.60 1.65
CA GLY A 446 -18.90 -9.67 1.80
C GLY A 446 -19.34 -10.78 2.77
N ILE A 447 -20.32 -10.55 3.65
CA ILE A 447 -20.91 -11.60 4.51
C ILE A 447 -21.73 -12.63 3.74
N LEU A 448 -22.08 -12.39 2.48
CA LEU A 448 -22.87 -13.32 1.67
C LEU A 448 -22.05 -14.47 1.07
N VAL A 449 -20.72 -14.45 1.20
CA VAL A 449 -19.84 -15.40 0.51
C VAL A 449 -20.14 -16.87 0.80
N SER A 450 -20.66 -17.22 1.99
CA SER A 450 -21.05 -18.60 2.31
C SER A 450 -22.32 -19.09 1.60
N ARG A 451 -23.20 -18.17 1.18
CA ARG A 451 -24.37 -18.49 0.33
C ARG A 451 -23.98 -18.57 -1.15
N LEU A 452 -23.11 -17.67 -1.58
CA LEU A 452 -22.72 -17.53 -2.99
C LEU A 452 -21.69 -18.58 -3.43
N LEU A 453 -20.89 -19.09 -2.49
CA LEU A 453 -19.90 -20.15 -2.71
C LEU A 453 -20.03 -21.18 -1.58
N PRO A 454 -21.06 -22.02 -1.56
CA PRO A 454 -21.29 -22.91 -0.43
C PRO A 454 -20.13 -23.90 -0.23
N VAL A 455 -19.55 -23.89 0.97
CA VAL A 455 -18.54 -24.86 1.42
C VAL A 455 -19.05 -25.52 2.69
N GLN A 456 -19.16 -26.85 2.68
CA GLN A 456 -19.51 -27.61 3.88
C GLN A 456 -18.26 -27.77 4.75
N ARG A 457 -18.29 -27.19 5.95
CA ARG A 457 -17.21 -27.36 6.94
C ARG A 457 -17.25 -28.79 7.49
N GLY A 458 -16.17 -29.54 7.30
CA GLY A 458 -15.99 -30.90 7.81
C GLY A 458 -15.07 -30.98 9.02
N VAL A 459 -14.43 -32.14 9.20
CA VAL A 459 -13.32 -32.31 10.15
C VAL A 459 -12.17 -31.39 9.73
N THR A 460 -11.66 -30.60 10.66
CA THR A 460 -10.55 -29.68 10.43
C THR A 460 -9.21 -30.42 10.40
N ASN A 461 -8.19 -29.77 9.86
CA ASN A 461 -6.87 -30.35 9.63
C ASN A 461 -5.92 -30.27 10.85
N GLY A 462 -6.38 -29.76 12.00
CA GLY A 462 -5.57 -29.60 13.21
C GLY A 462 -4.54 -28.46 13.13
N ARG A 463 -4.67 -27.57 12.14
CA ARG A 463 -3.73 -26.47 11.86
C ARG A 463 -4.43 -25.11 11.93
N VAL A 464 -3.63 -24.07 11.96
CA VAL A 464 -4.07 -22.66 11.98
C VAL A 464 -3.67 -21.98 10.68
N ALA A 465 -4.56 -21.17 10.10
CA ALA A 465 -4.21 -20.31 8.98
C ALA A 465 -3.90 -18.89 9.46
N VAL A 466 -2.80 -18.31 8.99
CA VAL A 466 -2.51 -16.88 9.07
C VAL A 466 -2.75 -16.25 7.69
N VAL A 467 -3.60 -15.22 7.63
CA VAL A 467 -3.84 -14.46 6.40
C VAL A 467 -3.60 -12.98 6.64
N ARG A 468 -2.58 -12.42 6.01
CA ARG A 468 -2.21 -11.01 6.21
C ARG A 468 -2.90 -10.08 5.22
N HIS A 469 -3.21 -8.87 5.65
CA HIS A 469 -3.53 -7.79 4.71
C HIS A 469 -2.33 -7.55 3.78
N PHE A 470 -2.55 -7.17 2.52
CA PHE A 470 -1.47 -7.06 1.54
C PHE A 470 -0.36 -6.07 1.97
N THR A 471 -0.70 -5.03 2.74
CA THR A 471 0.29 -4.08 3.29
C THR A 471 1.16 -4.68 4.40
N HIS A 472 0.73 -5.80 4.99
CA HIS A 472 1.49 -6.55 5.99
C HIS A 472 2.24 -7.74 5.40
N VAL A 473 2.01 -8.14 4.15
CA VAL A 473 2.68 -9.30 3.51
C VAL A 473 4.20 -9.15 3.49
N GLY A 474 4.70 -7.91 3.40
CA GLY A 474 6.14 -7.64 3.44
C GLY A 474 6.79 -7.73 4.82
N VAL A 475 6.07 -8.12 5.87
CA VAL A 475 6.64 -8.35 7.21
C VAL A 475 7.27 -9.74 7.27
N SER A 476 8.40 -9.92 7.94
CA SER A 476 8.88 -11.29 8.23
C SER A 476 8.17 -11.79 9.49
N LEU A 477 7.46 -12.92 9.39
CA LEU A 477 6.84 -13.57 10.53
C LEU A 477 7.57 -14.86 10.88
N THR A 478 7.77 -15.10 12.17
CA THR A 478 8.15 -16.43 12.65
C THR A 478 6.89 -17.16 13.12
N LEU A 479 6.55 -18.24 12.42
CA LEU A 479 5.34 -19.01 12.65
C LEU A 479 5.65 -20.28 13.45
N PRO A 480 4.73 -20.74 14.32
CA PRO A 480 4.77 -22.11 14.87
C PRO A 480 4.57 -23.18 13.78
N ASP A 481 5.05 -24.41 14.00
CA ASP A 481 5.03 -25.50 13.01
C ASP A 481 3.61 -25.91 12.54
N ASN A 482 2.60 -25.70 13.37
CA ASN A 482 1.20 -25.99 13.07
C ASN A 482 0.46 -24.81 12.41
N VAL A 483 1.17 -23.78 11.97
CA VAL A 483 0.59 -22.57 11.37
C VAL A 483 1.02 -22.43 9.92
N ASP A 484 0.05 -22.36 9.02
CA ASP A 484 0.27 -22.08 7.60
C ASP A 484 -0.03 -20.62 7.28
N GLU A 485 0.78 -20.03 6.39
CA GLU A 485 0.46 -18.73 5.83
C GLU A 485 -0.23 -18.85 4.48
N LEU A 486 -1.37 -18.17 4.32
CA LEU A 486 -2.11 -18.08 3.07
C LEU A 486 -2.02 -16.67 2.49
N SER A 487 -1.88 -16.59 1.17
CA SER A 487 -1.90 -15.32 0.45
C SER A 487 -3.31 -14.73 0.38
N VAL A 488 -3.43 -13.44 0.69
CA VAL A 488 -4.65 -12.65 0.45
C VAL A 488 -4.76 -12.18 -1.00
N LEU A 489 -3.70 -12.37 -1.80
CA LEU A 489 -3.61 -11.84 -3.16
C LEU A 489 -4.30 -12.78 -4.17
N VAL A 490 -5.63 -12.72 -4.21
CA VAL A 490 -6.48 -13.49 -5.14
C VAL A 490 -7.53 -12.58 -5.78
N SER A 491 -7.89 -12.86 -7.03
CA SER A 491 -8.85 -12.07 -7.82
C SER A 491 -9.84 -12.90 -8.63
N ALA A 492 -9.38 -14.00 -9.22
CA ALA A 492 -10.25 -14.86 -10.04
C ALA A 492 -11.27 -15.59 -9.14
N PRO A 493 -12.51 -15.83 -9.61
CA PRO A 493 -13.52 -16.56 -8.83
C PRO A 493 -13.07 -17.92 -8.33
N ASP A 494 -12.35 -18.69 -9.15
CA ASP A 494 -11.84 -20.00 -8.76
C ASP A 494 -10.74 -19.91 -7.68
N ASP A 495 -9.91 -18.87 -7.73
CA ASP A 495 -8.88 -18.61 -6.71
C ASP A 495 -9.53 -18.15 -5.39
N ILE A 496 -10.57 -17.32 -5.47
CA ILE A 496 -11.39 -16.91 -4.33
C ILE A 496 -12.07 -18.12 -3.70
N ALA A 497 -12.73 -18.96 -4.50
CA ALA A 497 -13.36 -20.19 -4.04
C ALA A 497 -12.32 -21.17 -3.46
N GLY A 498 -11.14 -21.26 -4.06
CA GLY A 498 -10.02 -22.04 -3.56
C GLY A 498 -9.52 -21.58 -2.20
N LEU A 499 -9.34 -20.27 -2.00
CA LEU A 499 -8.96 -19.71 -0.71
C LEU A 499 -10.05 -19.98 0.35
N LEU A 500 -11.32 -19.76 0.02
CA LEU A 500 -12.44 -20.01 0.93
C LEU A 500 -12.58 -21.48 1.33
N ARG A 501 -12.39 -22.42 0.39
CA ARG A 501 -12.32 -23.86 0.70
C ARG A 501 -11.19 -24.17 1.67
N ARG A 502 -9.98 -23.68 1.40
CA ARG A 502 -8.84 -23.86 2.29
C ARG A 502 -9.11 -23.32 3.68
N LEU A 503 -9.67 -22.11 3.82
CA LEU A 503 -9.99 -21.54 5.13
C LEU A 503 -10.95 -22.41 5.96
N ASN A 504 -11.88 -23.12 5.32
CA ASN A 504 -12.81 -24.04 6.00
C ASN A 504 -12.15 -25.33 6.50
N GLU A 505 -10.92 -25.65 6.06
CA GLU A 505 -10.17 -26.82 6.50
C GLU A 505 -9.42 -26.58 7.82
N TYR A 506 -9.18 -25.32 8.21
CA TYR A 506 -8.40 -24.97 9.41
C TYR A 506 -9.25 -24.93 10.68
N ASP A 507 -8.61 -25.20 11.83
CA ASP A 507 -9.24 -25.08 13.14
C ASP A 507 -9.75 -23.65 13.37
N TYR A 508 -8.88 -22.67 13.12
CA TYR A 508 -9.19 -21.25 13.17
C TYR A 508 -8.24 -20.41 12.30
N VAL A 509 -8.61 -19.14 12.10
CA VAL A 509 -7.89 -18.20 11.23
C VAL A 509 -7.42 -16.98 12.02
N ILE A 510 -6.14 -16.65 11.95
CA ILE A 510 -5.59 -15.38 12.44
C ILE A 510 -5.40 -14.45 11.24
N THR A 511 -5.97 -13.24 11.31
CA THR A 511 -5.96 -12.35 10.15
C THR A 511 -5.77 -10.89 10.50
N SER A 512 -5.08 -10.16 9.63
CA SER A 512 -5.08 -8.69 9.63
C SER A 512 -5.90 -8.09 8.49
N ALA A 513 -6.55 -8.93 7.67
CA ALA A 513 -7.38 -8.52 6.56
C ALA A 513 -8.87 -8.59 6.94
N MET A 514 -9.53 -7.43 6.98
CA MET A 514 -10.95 -7.31 7.38
C MET A 514 -11.88 -8.25 6.61
N HIS A 515 -11.75 -8.37 5.28
CA HIS A 515 -12.65 -9.23 4.51
C HIS A 515 -12.39 -10.72 4.71
N ILE A 516 -11.19 -11.13 5.15
CA ILE A 516 -10.96 -12.51 5.61
C ILE A 516 -11.71 -12.75 6.91
N LEU A 517 -11.71 -11.79 7.84
CA LEU A 517 -12.52 -11.88 9.07
C LEU A 517 -14.03 -11.96 8.74
N ILE A 518 -14.51 -11.12 7.81
CA ILE A 518 -15.89 -11.13 7.34
C ILE A 518 -16.25 -12.49 6.72
N ALA A 519 -15.39 -13.05 5.87
CA ALA A 519 -15.58 -14.38 5.32
C ALA A 519 -15.62 -15.44 6.43
N CYS A 520 -14.75 -15.37 7.43
CA CYS A 520 -14.80 -16.28 8.57
C CYS A 520 -16.14 -16.20 9.30
N HIS A 521 -16.67 -15.01 9.57
CA HIS A 521 -17.99 -14.87 10.19
C HIS A 521 -19.15 -15.35 9.30
N SER A 522 -18.99 -15.27 7.97
CA SER A 522 -19.96 -15.78 6.99
C SER A 522 -20.07 -17.31 7.02
N TYR A 523 -18.94 -18.01 7.13
CA TYR A 523 -18.88 -19.48 7.22
C TYR A 523 -19.02 -20.02 8.65
N GLY A 524 -18.86 -19.18 9.67
CA GLY A 524 -18.73 -19.62 11.07
C GLY A 524 -17.37 -20.27 11.35
N ILE A 525 -16.30 -19.73 10.76
CA ILE A 525 -14.92 -20.11 11.06
C ILE A 525 -14.44 -19.28 12.25
N PRO A 526 -13.95 -19.91 13.34
CA PRO A 526 -13.36 -19.17 14.45
C PRO A 526 -12.18 -18.33 13.94
N ALA A 527 -12.14 -17.04 14.31
CA ALA A 527 -11.12 -16.13 13.80
C ALA A 527 -10.66 -15.09 14.83
N GLY A 528 -9.37 -14.74 14.74
CA GLY A 528 -8.74 -13.67 15.51
C GLY A 528 -8.27 -12.53 14.61
N LEU A 529 -8.60 -11.29 14.99
CA LEU A 529 -8.21 -10.08 14.27
C LEU A 529 -6.95 -9.47 14.90
N VAL A 530 -5.88 -9.32 14.12
CA VAL A 530 -4.59 -8.80 14.59
C VAL A 530 -4.08 -7.62 13.78
N THR A 531 -3.17 -6.88 14.39
CA THR A 531 -2.26 -5.92 13.73
C THR A 531 -0.85 -6.11 14.27
N PHE A 532 0.17 -5.68 13.53
CA PHE A 532 1.56 -5.88 13.94
C PHE A 532 2.13 -4.60 14.57
N ALA A 533 2.93 -4.77 15.63
CA ALA A 533 3.55 -3.67 16.34
C ALA A 533 4.40 -2.79 15.40
N GLY A 534 4.16 -1.47 15.42
CA GLY A 534 4.83 -0.50 14.55
C GLY A 534 4.23 -0.38 13.15
N LEU A 535 3.16 -1.12 12.84
CA LEU A 535 2.44 -1.09 11.57
C LEU A 535 0.93 -0.82 11.74
N GLU A 536 0.52 -0.31 12.89
CA GLU A 536 -0.89 -0.08 13.24
C GLU A 536 -1.61 0.83 12.24
N THR A 537 -0.88 1.77 11.62
CA THR A 537 -1.39 2.72 10.61
C THR A 537 -1.23 2.22 9.17
N SER A 538 -0.61 1.06 8.94
CA SER A 538 -0.33 0.51 7.60
C SER A 538 -1.58 -0.03 6.91
N VAL A 539 -2.66 -0.27 7.65
CA VAL A 539 -3.97 -0.58 7.11
C VAL A 539 -4.80 0.70 7.11
N HIS A 540 -5.21 1.17 5.92
CA HIS A 540 -5.96 2.41 5.77
C HIS A 540 -7.20 2.48 6.68
N GLY A 541 -7.32 3.60 7.41
CA GLY A 541 -8.47 3.99 8.23
C GLY A 541 -8.15 4.19 9.71
N SER A 542 -9.07 4.77 10.47
CA SER A 542 -8.92 5.06 11.91
C SER A 542 -9.26 3.86 12.82
N GLY A 543 -9.31 2.64 12.28
CA GLY A 543 -9.88 1.47 12.94
C GLY A 543 -11.43 1.41 12.93
N MET A 544 -12.11 2.51 12.59
CA MET A 544 -13.58 2.63 12.54
C MET A 544 -14.26 1.48 11.80
N LYS A 545 -13.70 1.06 10.66
CA LYS A 545 -14.33 0.10 9.76
C LYS A 545 -14.69 -1.24 10.44
N TYR A 546 -13.92 -1.66 11.45
CA TYR A 546 -14.19 -2.91 12.18
C TYR A 546 -15.41 -2.77 13.09
N THR A 547 -15.47 -1.69 13.86
CA THR A 547 -16.62 -1.34 14.70
C THR A 547 -17.87 -1.09 13.86
N ASP A 548 -17.72 -0.40 12.73
CA ASP A 548 -18.83 -0.11 11.81
C ASP A 548 -19.43 -1.39 11.24
N TYR A 549 -18.58 -2.32 10.78
CA TYR A 549 -19.02 -3.64 10.35
C TYR A 549 -19.70 -4.42 11.49
N ALA A 550 -19.07 -4.52 12.66
CA ALA A 550 -19.60 -5.28 13.79
C ALA A 550 -21.02 -4.83 14.15
N ARG A 551 -21.23 -3.52 14.28
CA ARG A 551 -22.55 -2.93 14.56
C ARG A 551 -23.52 -3.14 13.39
N GLY A 552 -23.05 -3.00 12.16
CA GLY A 552 -23.86 -3.18 10.95
C GLY A 552 -24.44 -4.59 10.78
N VAL A 553 -23.78 -5.61 11.34
CA VAL A 553 -24.28 -7.01 11.31
C VAL A 553 -24.76 -7.51 12.67
N GLY A 554 -24.93 -6.62 13.65
CA GLY A 554 -25.48 -6.95 14.97
C GLY A 554 -24.56 -7.80 15.87
N ILE A 555 -23.24 -7.67 15.73
CA ILE A 555 -22.26 -8.22 16.66
C ILE A 555 -22.12 -7.25 17.84
N ALA A 556 -22.44 -7.74 19.05
CA ALA A 556 -22.50 -6.91 20.25
C ALA A 556 -21.14 -6.39 20.74
N ARG A 557 -20.07 -7.17 20.54
CA ARG A 557 -18.71 -6.78 20.93
C ARG A 557 -18.04 -5.92 19.88
N GLU A 558 -17.16 -5.02 20.32
CA GLU A 558 -16.30 -4.30 19.39
C GLU A 558 -15.19 -5.23 18.86
N LEU A 559 -14.93 -5.11 17.55
CA LEU A 559 -13.86 -5.83 16.88
C LEU A 559 -12.65 -4.90 16.79
N ILE A 560 -11.67 -5.11 17.67
CA ILE A 560 -10.45 -4.31 17.71
C ILE A 560 -9.28 -5.23 17.33
N PRO A 561 -8.46 -4.87 16.32
CA PRO A 561 -7.26 -5.63 16.02
C PRO A 561 -6.31 -5.70 17.22
N GLN A 562 -6.00 -6.92 17.66
CA GLN A 562 -5.05 -7.16 18.73
C GLN A 562 -3.62 -6.92 18.23
N LYS A 563 -2.85 -6.11 18.95
CA LYS A 563 -1.46 -5.82 18.59
C LYS A 563 -0.56 -7.00 18.95
N VAL A 564 0.13 -7.56 17.96
CA VAL A 564 1.07 -8.68 18.13
C VAL A 564 2.46 -8.35 17.61
N GLY A 565 3.47 -9.08 18.09
CA GLY A 565 4.83 -9.01 17.56
C GLY A 565 5.00 -9.82 16.27
N PHE A 566 6.23 -9.91 15.77
CA PHE A 566 6.56 -10.64 14.55
C PHE A 566 6.88 -12.13 14.77
N ASP A 567 7.20 -12.52 16.01
CA ASP A 567 7.39 -13.91 16.41
C ASP A 567 6.12 -14.46 17.06
N LEU A 568 5.29 -15.13 16.26
CA LEU A 568 4.00 -15.67 16.71
C LEU A 568 4.15 -16.93 17.57
N ARG A 569 5.36 -17.49 17.70
CA ARG A 569 5.62 -18.61 18.63
C ARG A 569 5.57 -18.18 20.09
N LYS A 570 5.70 -16.88 20.37
CA LYS A 570 5.68 -16.30 21.72
C LYS A 570 4.27 -16.00 22.22
N LEU A 571 3.24 -16.36 21.47
CA LEU A 571 1.86 -16.01 21.74
C LEU A 571 0.96 -17.26 21.64
N SER A 572 0.01 -17.37 22.56
CA SER A 572 -1.10 -18.31 22.39
C SER A 572 -2.07 -17.73 21.36
N LEU A 573 -2.01 -18.20 20.12
CA LEU A 573 -2.87 -17.71 19.05
C LEU A 573 -4.35 -18.00 19.32
N GLU A 574 -4.66 -19.12 19.97
CA GLU A 574 -6.03 -19.48 20.37
C GLU A 574 -6.67 -18.42 21.26
N SER A 575 -5.90 -17.77 22.14
CA SER A 575 -6.41 -16.69 23.02
C SER A 575 -6.96 -15.46 22.26
N LEU A 576 -6.57 -15.29 20.98
CA LEU A 576 -7.03 -14.19 20.14
C LEU A 576 -8.32 -14.51 19.38
N VAL A 577 -8.72 -15.78 19.38
CA VAL A 577 -9.77 -16.33 18.52
C VAL A 577 -11.13 -16.08 19.12
N SER A 578 -12.08 -15.90 18.22
CA SER A 578 -13.41 -15.52 18.55
C SER A 578 -14.35 -16.30 17.62
N ASP A 579 -15.26 -17.09 18.20
CA ASP A 579 -16.24 -17.85 17.43
C ASP A 579 -17.47 -16.97 17.20
N ILE A 580 -17.59 -16.44 15.98
CA ILE A 580 -18.71 -15.59 15.56
C ILE A 580 -19.28 -16.14 14.27
N ARG A 581 -20.60 -16.29 14.26
CA ARG A 581 -21.39 -16.55 13.05
C ARG A 581 -22.45 -15.48 12.88
N VAL A 582 -22.53 -14.91 11.69
CA VAL A 582 -23.62 -13.96 11.35
C VAL A 582 -24.93 -14.73 11.26
N ARG A 583 -26.01 -14.18 11.83
CA ARG A 583 -27.33 -14.79 11.83
C ARG A 583 -27.97 -14.77 10.44
N SER A 584 -28.78 -15.76 10.11
CA SER A 584 -29.40 -15.90 8.79
C SER A 584 -30.26 -14.70 8.40
N GLU A 585 -30.96 -14.07 9.34
CA GLU A 585 -31.82 -12.92 9.06
C GLU A 585 -31.01 -11.71 8.59
N VAL A 586 -29.79 -11.54 9.14
CA VAL A 586 -28.87 -10.49 8.69
C VAL A 586 -28.35 -10.80 7.28
N LEU A 587 -28.10 -12.08 6.97
CA LEU A 587 -27.74 -12.49 5.61
C LEU A 587 -28.88 -12.18 4.62
N ASP A 588 -30.14 -12.45 5.00
CA ASP A 588 -31.33 -12.17 4.19
C ASP A 588 -31.49 -10.66 3.91
N ASP A 589 -31.35 -9.84 4.95
CA ASP A 589 -31.45 -8.39 4.86
C ASP A 589 -30.38 -7.80 3.93
N VAL A 590 -29.14 -8.30 4.00
CA VAL A 590 -28.04 -7.84 3.15
C VAL A 590 -28.21 -8.36 1.72
N GLU A 591 -28.66 -9.59 1.52
CA GLU A 591 -28.92 -10.15 0.19
C GLU A 591 -30.02 -9.35 -0.52
N SER A 592 -31.12 -9.06 0.17
CA SER A 592 -32.18 -8.20 -0.38
C SER A 592 -31.65 -6.79 -0.68
N ALA A 593 -30.71 -6.24 0.10
CA ALA A 593 -30.13 -4.93 -0.19
C ALA A 593 -29.35 -4.93 -1.51
N VAL A 594 -28.62 -6.01 -1.78
CA VAL A 594 -27.89 -6.18 -3.05
C VAL A 594 -28.86 -6.31 -4.22
N ARG A 595 -29.95 -7.09 -4.06
CA ARG A 595 -31.01 -7.22 -5.08
C ARG A 595 -31.71 -5.89 -5.36
N ASP A 596 -32.04 -5.12 -4.34
CA ASP A 596 -32.68 -3.80 -4.48
C ASP A 596 -31.75 -2.80 -5.19
N ALA A 597 -30.45 -2.84 -4.89
CA ALA A 597 -29.46 -2.01 -5.59
C ALA A 597 -29.33 -2.38 -7.07
N LEU A 598 -29.40 -3.66 -7.41
CA LEU A 598 -29.42 -4.14 -8.79
C LEU A 598 -30.72 -3.73 -9.52
N SER A 599 -31.89 -3.85 -8.88
CA SER A 599 -33.16 -3.37 -9.45
C SER A 599 -33.08 -1.88 -9.74
N CYS A 600 -32.61 -1.09 -8.76
CA CYS A 600 -32.43 0.35 -8.91
C CYS A 600 -31.45 0.70 -10.05
N TYR A 601 -30.38 -0.08 -10.21
CA TYR A 601 -29.43 0.08 -11.32
C TYR A 601 -30.13 -0.13 -12.67
N THR A 602 -30.85 -1.24 -12.83
CA THR A 602 -31.59 -1.55 -14.05
C THR A 602 -32.62 -0.47 -14.37
N GLU A 603 -33.43 -0.05 -13.39
CA GLU A 603 -34.41 1.03 -13.54
C GLU A 603 -33.76 2.35 -13.97
N THR A 604 -32.63 2.71 -13.36
CA THR A 604 -31.90 3.95 -13.67
C THR A 604 -31.35 3.93 -15.09
N VAL A 605 -30.80 2.78 -15.53
CA VAL A 605 -30.27 2.60 -16.88
C VAL A 605 -31.40 2.65 -17.92
N THR A 606 -32.54 2.01 -17.66
CA THR A 606 -33.68 1.98 -18.59
C THR A 606 -34.39 3.34 -18.70
N THR A 607 -34.58 4.05 -17.59
CA THR A 607 -35.36 5.31 -17.57
C THR A 607 -34.51 6.56 -17.83
N GLY A 608 -33.19 6.45 -17.75
CA GLY A 608 -32.26 7.59 -17.89
C GLY A 608 -32.35 8.61 -16.76
N ARG A 609 -33.05 8.31 -15.67
CA ARG A 609 -33.16 9.13 -14.46
C ARG A 609 -32.90 8.28 -13.23
N LEU A 610 -32.11 8.80 -12.30
CA LEU A 610 -32.10 8.30 -10.93
C LEU A 610 -33.47 8.60 -10.35
N VAL A 611 -34.32 7.58 -10.21
CA VAL A 611 -35.64 7.74 -9.59
C VAL A 611 -35.43 8.00 -8.09
N SER A 612 -36.03 9.08 -7.59
CA SER A 612 -35.80 9.67 -6.26
C SER A 612 -36.14 8.74 -5.11
#